data_AF-A0A556TLS0-F1
#
_entry.id   AF-A0A556TLS0-F1
#
_cell.length_a   1.000
_cell.length_b   1.000
_cell.length_c   1.000
_cell.angle_alpha   90.00
_cell.angle_beta   90.00
_cell.angle_gamma   90.00
#
_symmetry.space_group_name_H-M   'P 1'
#
loop_
_entity.id
_entity.type
_entity.pdbx_description
1 polymer ?
#
loop_
_entity_poly.entity_id
_entity_poly.type
_entity_poly.pdbx_seq_one_letter_code
_entity_poly.pdbx_strand_id
1 'polypeptide(L)'
;MAINSEWRFSPDILWSPHHADRFVIYDSELSLYRIGAVGTSEAKAGSLPLSEKTAATLLAINSDTPYMKCVAWYPKHEPECLLAVGQANGRVVLTSLGQSHNSKCKDLMGKEFVPKHARQCNTLAWNPVDSNWLAAGLDKHRADFSVLIWDISSKYSPEAVPAEKLRLSGDTDSGTVVTKPLYELGQNDACLSLCWLPRDHPKLLLAGMHRNLAIFDLRNTSQKTFVNTKAVQGVAVDPHFPERVASFFEGQVAIWDLRRFEKPAFTLPEQTKPLTKVAWCPTRTGLLATLTRDANVVRLYDMQHAPTGPVGSDESEPTVIERGVQPGGGADGVISSFAWHPSAQNRMVVVAPNRAMSDFTVFERISLAWSSTTDLVWACGRHLYECAEDARDGVAEKDIATKMRERAQSRYGHDTVQVWRNHLLAGGNDPQIRSLWYTLHYILYFLLNIVTGSMWMFS
;
A
#
# COMPACT_ATOMS: atom_id res chain seq x y z
N MET A 1 -27.71 -28.81 -6.67
CA MET A 1 -27.25 -28.15 -5.43
C MET A 1 -26.52 -26.88 -5.87
N ALA A 2 -27.27 -25.76 -5.95
CA ALA A 2 -26.78 -24.50 -6.48
C ALA A 2 -25.87 -23.85 -5.43
N ILE A 3 -24.59 -23.67 -5.76
CA ILE A 3 -23.62 -22.98 -4.90
C ILE A 3 -23.61 -21.51 -5.33
N ASN A 4 -24.18 -20.67 -4.46
CA ASN A 4 -24.00 -19.22 -4.28
C ASN A 4 -23.62 -18.37 -5.49
N SER A 5 -24.63 -17.74 -6.07
CA SER A 5 -24.53 -16.68 -7.09
C SER A 5 -24.77 -15.28 -6.50
N GLU A 6 -23.95 -14.87 -5.51
CA GLU A 6 -23.87 -13.45 -5.11
C GLU A 6 -22.40 -13.05 -4.93
N TRP A 7 -21.65 -13.05 -6.03
CA TRP A 7 -20.42 -12.27 -6.12
C TRP A 7 -20.83 -10.80 -6.25
N ARG A 8 -21.08 -10.11 -5.13
CA ARG A 8 -21.04 -8.65 -5.13
C ARG A 8 -19.60 -8.25 -5.46
N PHE A 9 -19.38 -7.63 -6.61
CA PHE A 9 -18.10 -7.03 -6.96
C PHE A 9 -17.74 -6.02 -5.88
N SER A 10 -16.76 -6.36 -5.04
CA SER A 10 -16.21 -5.41 -4.08
C SER A 10 -15.36 -4.39 -4.84
N PRO A 11 -15.51 -3.08 -4.58
CA PRO A 11 -14.74 -2.06 -5.26
C PRO A 11 -13.24 -2.24 -5.04
N ASP A 12 -12.49 -2.10 -6.12
CA ASP A 12 -11.03 -2.06 -6.10
C ASP A 12 -10.53 -0.67 -6.54
N ILE A 13 -9.29 -0.34 -6.17
CA ILE A 13 -8.68 0.98 -6.35
C ILE A 13 -7.31 0.86 -7.00
N LEU A 14 -7.06 1.72 -8.00
CA LEU A 14 -5.78 1.87 -8.69
C LEU A 14 -5.36 3.34 -8.66
N TRP A 15 -4.15 3.62 -8.18
CA TRP A 15 -3.58 4.96 -8.27
C TRP A 15 -3.08 5.25 -9.69
N SER A 16 -3.17 6.50 -10.12
CA SER A 16 -2.56 6.90 -11.38
C SER A 16 -1.04 6.72 -11.34
N PRO A 17 -0.43 6.12 -12.37
CA PRO A 17 1.02 6.02 -12.47
C PRO A 17 1.71 7.37 -12.74
N HIS A 18 0.96 8.42 -13.11
CA HIS A 18 1.52 9.73 -13.51
C HIS A 18 1.09 10.89 -12.61
N HIS A 19 -0.13 10.82 -12.10
CA HIS A 19 -0.72 11.90 -11.30
C HIS A 19 -0.83 11.47 -9.84
N ALA A 20 0.00 12.05 -8.98
CA ALA A 20 -0.01 11.75 -7.56
C ALA A 20 -1.36 12.10 -6.89
N ASP A 21 -2.17 12.97 -7.50
CA ASP A 21 -3.47 13.40 -7.00
C ASP A 21 -4.64 12.66 -7.64
N ARG A 22 -4.45 11.59 -8.43
CA ARG A 22 -5.56 10.88 -9.09
C ARG A 22 -5.54 9.37 -8.85
N PHE A 23 -6.73 8.81 -8.71
CA PHE A 23 -6.94 7.37 -8.64
C PHE A 23 -8.29 6.98 -9.27
N VAL A 24 -8.44 5.72 -9.62
CA VAL A 24 -9.66 5.13 -10.18
C VAL A 24 -10.17 4.08 -9.21
N ILE A 25 -11.47 4.11 -8.97
CA ILE A 25 -12.21 3.02 -8.32
C ILE A 25 -12.99 2.27 -9.39
N TYR A 26 -12.99 0.95 -9.29
CA TYR A 26 -13.67 0.09 -10.27
C TYR A 26 -14.38 -1.09 -9.61
N ASP A 27 -15.61 -1.34 -10.06
CA ASP A 27 -16.47 -2.48 -9.67
C ASP A 27 -17.40 -2.86 -10.84
N SER A 28 -18.61 -2.30 -10.91
CA SER A 28 -19.55 -2.33 -12.04
C SER A 28 -19.32 -1.19 -13.02
N GLU A 29 -18.62 -0.13 -12.61
CA GLU A 29 -18.26 1.03 -13.43
C GLU A 29 -16.87 1.52 -13.05
N LEU A 30 -16.30 2.39 -13.88
CA LEU A 30 -15.04 3.07 -13.63
C LEU A 30 -15.30 4.49 -13.16
N SER A 31 -14.75 4.89 -12.02
CA SER A 31 -14.86 6.25 -11.48
C SER A 31 -13.48 6.85 -11.23
N LEU A 32 -13.16 7.95 -11.92
CA LEU A 32 -11.91 8.69 -11.74
C LEU A 32 -12.11 9.78 -10.69
N TYR A 33 -11.24 9.79 -9.68
CA TYR A 33 -11.24 10.78 -8.61
C TYR A 33 -9.93 11.58 -8.61
N ARG A 34 -10.03 12.82 -8.15
CA ARG A 34 -8.90 13.66 -7.75
C ARG A 34 -8.90 13.86 -6.24
N ILE A 35 -7.79 13.62 -5.57
CA ILE A 35 -7.60 13.88 -4.15
C ILE A 35 -6.92 15.22 -3.92
N GLY A 36 -7.53 16.08 -3.11
CA GLY A 36 -7.03 17.42 -2.81
C GLY A 36 -7.24 17.79 -1.35
N ALA A 37 -6.68 18.93 -0.94
CA ALA A 37 -6.85 19.45 0.41
C ALA A 37 -8.26 20.06 0.61
N VAL A 38 -8.85 19.84 1.79
CA VAL A 38 -10.13 20.44 2.19
C VAL A 38 -9.99 21.96 2.24
N GLY A 39 -10.97 22.69 1.69
CA GLY A 39 -11.02 24.16 1.76
C GLY A 39 -10.16 24.91 0.74
N THR A 40 -9.49 24.21 -0.19
CA THR A 40 -8.91 24.87 -1.37
C THR A 40 -10.04 25.37 -2.29
N SER A 41 -9.86 26.53 -2.96
CA SER A 41 -10.86 27.11 -3.88
C SER A 41 -11.26 26.19 -5.05
N GLU A 42 -10.59 25.04 -5.22
CA GLU A 42 -10.90 24.00 -6.20
C GLU A 42 -11.84 22.89 -5.67
N ALA A 43 -12.24 22.90 -4.40
CA ALA A 43 -13.19 21.93 -3.85
C ALA A 43 -14.58 22.14 -4.48
N LYS A 44 -14.81 21.49 -5.63
CA LYS A 44 -16.08 21.53 -6.36
C LYS A 44 -17.20 20.96 -5.48
N ALA A 45 -18.42 21.49 -5.65
CA ALA A 45 -19.63 20.92 -5.06
C ALA A 45 -19.71 19.40 -5.34
N GLY A 46 -20.01 18.60 -4.32
CA GLY A 46 -20.04 17.13 -4.42
C GLY A 46 -18.72 16.41 -4.10
N SER A 47 -17.71 17.10 -3.56
CA SER A 47 -16.49 16.45 -3.06
C SER A 47 -16.76 15.61 -1.82
N LEU A 48 -16.19 14.39 -1.78
CA LEU A 48 -16.35 13.42 -0.71
C LEU A 48 -15.21 13.57 0.31
N PRO A 49 -15.47 13.80 1.60
CA PRO A 49 -14.41 13.89 2.61
C PRO A 49 -13.72 12.52 2.76
N LEU A 50 -12.39 12.52 2.77
CA LEU A 50 -11.56 11.32 2.96
C LEU A 50 -10.85 11.32 4.32
N SER A 51 -10.54 12.50 4.83
CA SER A 51 -9.96 12.76 6.15
C SER A 51 -10.28 14.20 6.58
N GLU A 52 -9.79 14.62 7.74
CA GLU A 52 -9.87 16.03 8.17
C GLU A 52 -9.16 17.00 7.21
N LYS A 53 -8.16 16.51 6.47
CA LYS A 53 -7.29 17.34 5.62
C LYS A 53 -7.57 17.17 4.13
N THR A 54 -8.22 16.08 3.72
CA THR A 54 -8.33 15.70 2.31
C THR A 54 -9.75 15.33 1.89
N ALA A 55 -10.08 15.65 0.65
CA ALA A 55 -11.33 15.28 -0.01
C ALA A 55 -11.06 14.73 -1.42
N ALA A 56 -11.95 13.86 -1.90
CA ALA A 56 -11.97 13.33 -3.26
C ALA A 56 -13.04 14.04 -4.08
N THR A 57 -12.66 14.62 -5.22
CA THR A 57 -13.58 15.16 -6.22
C THR A 57 -13.71 14.17 -7.37
N LEU A 58 -14.94 13.76 -7.68
CA LEU A 58 -15.21 12.93 -8.86
C LEU A 58 -14.95 13.73 -10.15
N LEU A 59 -14.16 13.17 -11.06
CA LEU A 59 -13.81 13.79 -12.35
C LEU A 59 -14.58 13.20 -13.53
N ALA A 60 -14.73 11.87 -13.57
CA ALA A 60 -15.38 11.17 -14.68
C ALA A 60 -15.91 9.81 -14.23
N ILE A 61 -16.96 9.32 -14.90
CA ILE A 61 -17.52 7.98 -14.74
C ILE A 61 -17.62 7.34 -16.14
N ASN A 62 -17.29 6.06 -16.25
CA ASN A 62 -17.61 5.24 -17.40
C ASN A 62 -18.33 3.95 -16.95
N SER A 63 -19.57 3.80 -17.39
CA SER A 63 -20.43 2.64 -17.10
C SER A 63 -20.70 1.78 -18.35
N ASP A 64 -20.05 2.09 -19.48
CA ASP A 64 -20.29 1.46 -20.79
C ASP A 64 -19.54 0.13 -20.97
N THR A 65 -18.70 -0.25 -20.01
CA THR A 65 -17.96 -1.52 -20.00
C THR A 65 -18.55 -2.51 -18.99
N PRO A 66 -19.61 -3.26 -19.36
CA PRO A 66 -20.24 -4.21 -18.44
C PRO A 66 -19.34 -5.44 -18.20
N TYR A 67 -19.62 -6.15 -17.10
CA TYR A 67 -18.96 -7.41 -16.74
C TYR A 67 -17.42 -7.33 -16.62
N MET A 68 -16.92 -6.19 -16.13
CA MET A 68 -15.52 -5.97 -15.79
C MET A 68 -15.01 -7.00 -14.78
N LYS A 69 -13.79 -7.47 -14.99
CA LYS A 69 -13.12 -8.47 -14.14
C LYS A 69 -11.77 -8.02 -13.65
N CYS A 70 -11.03 -7.30 -14.48
CA CYS A 70 -9.74 -6.71 -14.12
C CYS A 70 -9.51 -5.43 -14.93
N VAL A 71 -8.71 -4.53 -14.38
CA VAL A 71 -8.38 -3.24 -14.99
C VAL A 71 -6.88 -3.01 -14.89
N ALA A 72 -6.28 -2.44 -15.94
CA ALA A 72 -4.89 -2.00 -15.93
C ALA A 72 -4.76 -0.58 -16.47
N TRP A 73 -4.10 0.29 -15.71
CA TRP A 73 -3.87 1.68 -16.10
C TRP A 73 -2.64 1.81 -17.01
N TYR A 74 -2.80 2.52 -18.12
CA TYR A 74 -1.72 2.78 -19.06
C TYR A 74 -0.49 3.47 -18.39
N PRO A 75 0.73 2.96 -18.61
CA PRO A 75 1.91 3.38 -17.87
C PRO A 75 2.64 4.59 -18.49
N LYS A 76 2.08 5.31 -19.47
CA LYS A 76 2.64 6.59 -19.96
C LYS A 76 1.62 7.71 -19.80
N HIS A 77 2.11 8.95 -19.72
CA HIS A 77 1.27 10.14 -19.53
C HIS A 77 0.25 10.33 -20.67
N GLU A 78 0.62 9.99 -21.90
CA GLU A 78 -0.23 10.11 -23.08
C GLU A 78 -0.45 8.75 -23.77
N PRO A 79 -1.72 8.36 -24.03
CA PRO A 79 -2.94 9.11 -23.78
C PRO A 79 -3.33 9.20 -22.29
N GLU A 80 -3.79 10.38 -21.86
CA GLU A 80 -4.21 10.63 -20.49
C GLU A 80 -5.32 9.65 -20.05
N CYS A 81 -5.18 9.09 -18.84
CA CYS A 81 -6.20 8.23 -18.20
C CYS A 81 -6.72 7.07 -19.08
N LEU A 82 -5.89 6.55 -19.99
CA LEU A 82 -6.19 5.34 -20.75
C LEU A 82 -6.16 4.11 -19.82
N LEU A 83 -7.20 3.29 -19.92
CA LEU A 83 -7.41 2.08 -19.12
C LEU A 83 -7.69 0.91 -20.07
N ALA A 84 -7.17 -0.27 -19.73
CA ALA A 84 -7.60 -1.53 -20.31
C ALA A 84 -8.54 -2.23 -19.34
N VAL A 85 -9.67 -2.72 -19.85
CA VAL A 85 -10.72 -3.40 -19.08
C VAL A 85 -10.88 -4.82 -19.61
N GLY A 86 -10.59 -5.81 -18.78
CA GLY A 86 -10.79 -7.23 -19.09
C GLY A 86 -12.18 -7.68 -18.65
N GLN A 87 -12.89 -8.40 -19.52
CA GLN A 87 -14.27 -8.80 -19.32
C GLN A 87 -14.44 -10.30 -19.03
N ALA A 88 -15.61 -10.69 -18.52
CA ALA A 88 -15.98 -12.08 -18.24
C ALA A 88 -15.97 -13.01 -19.47
N ASN A 89 -16.09 -12.45 -20.68
CA ASN A 89 -16.01 -13.20 -21.94
C ASN A 89 -14.58 -13.25 -22.52
N GLY A 90 -13.61 -12.61 -21.86
CA GLY A 90 -12.19 -12.61 -22.27
C GLY A 90 -11.79 -11.46 -23.16
N ARG A 91 -12.75 -10.65 -23.61
CA ARG A 91 -12.46 -9.43 -24.35
C ARG A 91 -11.73 -8.43 -23.47
N VAL A 92 -10.83 -7.68 -24.08
CA VAL A 92 -10.16 -6.55 -23.46
C VAL A 92 -10.53 -5.30 -24.23
N VAL A 93 -11.08 -4.30 -23.56
CA VAL A 93 -11.51 -3.04 -24.19
C VAL A 93 -10.66 -1.89 -23.65
N LEU A 94 -10.21 -1.02 -24.54
CA LEU A 94 -9.56 0.23 -24.15
C LEU A 94 -10.58 1.34 -23.98
N THR A 95 -10.50 2.04 -22.85
CA THR A 95 -11.34 3.20 -22.55
C THR A 95 -10.49 4.31 -21.94
N SER A 96 -10.94 5.56 -21.99
CA SER A 96 -10.29 6.68 -21.30
C SER A 96 -11.26 7.43 -20.43
N LEU A 97 -10.77 7.90 -19.29
CA LEU A 97 -11.45 8.83 -18.38
C LEU A 97 -10.80 10.22 -18.41
N GLY A 98 -9.84 10.44 -19.32
CA GLY A 98 -9.10 11.69 -19.47
C GLY A 98 -9.87 12.70 -20.31
N GLN A 99 -9.42 13.95 -20.26
CA GLN A 99 -9.99 15.03 -21.08
C GLN A 99 -9.15 15.27 -22.34
N SER A 100 -8.02 14.55 -22.50
CA SER A 100 -7.16 14.63 -23.68
C SER A 100 -7.88 14.15 -24.94
N HIS A 101 -8.11 15.09 -25.86
CA HIS A 101 -8.66 14.84 -27.20
C HIS A 101 -7.58 14.56 -28.26
N ASN A 102 -6.39 14.11 -27.85
CA ASN A 102 -5.32 13.79 -28.79
C ASN A 102 -5.77 12.70 -29.78
N SER A 103 -5.22 12.69 -30.99
CA SER A 103 -5.62 11.74 -32.05
C SER A 103 -5.38 10.29 -31.62
N LYS A 104 -4.26 10.02 -30.94
CA LYS A 104 -3.90 8.68 -30.44
C LYS A 104 -4.94 8.11 -29.45
N CYS A 105 -5.55 8.96 -28.63
CA CYS A 105 -6.60 8.61 -27.67
C CYS A 105 -7.86 8.19 -28.43
N LYS A 106 -8.25 8.97 -29.44
CA LYS A 106 -9.39 8.65 -30.31
C LYS A 106 -9.20 7.34 -31.06
N ASP A 107 -7.99 7.06 -31.53
CA ASP A 107 -7.66 5.82 -32.24
C ASP A 107 -7.66 4.57 -31.34
N LEU A 108 -7.41 4.76 -30.04
CA LEU A 108 -7.31 3.66 -29.07
C LEU A 108 -8.60 3.43 -28.29
N MET A 109 -9.40 4.46 -28.02
CA MET A 109 -10.67 4.31 -27.31
C MET A 109 -11.64 3.43 -28.08
N GLY A 110 -12.31 2.51 -27.37
CA GLY A 110 -13.26 1.56 -27.95
C GLY A 110 -12.59 0.37 -28.65
N LYS A 111 -11.26 0.33 -28.73
CA LYS A 111 -10.55 -0.79 -29.35
C LYS A 111 -10.72 -2.06 -28.52
N GLU A 112 -11.14 -3.14 -29.16
CA GLU A 112 -11.38 -4.44 -28.54
C GLU A 112 -10.32 -5.46 -28.95
N PHE A 113 -9.76 -6.20 -27.99
CA PHE A 113 -8.90 -7.35 -28.22
C PHE A 113 -9.66 -8.61 -27.83
N VAL A 114 -9.91 -9.47 -28.81
CA VAL A 114 -10.86 -10.58 -28.67
C VAL A 114 -10.10 -11.91 -28.78
N PRO A 115 -10.08 -12.74 -27.72
CA PRO A 115 -9.47 -14.06 -27.79
C PRO A 115 -10.28 -14.99 -28.69
N LYS A 116 -9.63 -16.01 -29.24
CA LYS A 116 -10.25 -17.01 -30.12
C LYS A 116 -11.45 -17.72 -29.48
N HIS A 117 -11.41 -17.99 -28.18
CA HIS A 117 -12.50 -18.62 -27.43
C HIS A 117 -12.89 -17.76 -26.23
N ALA A 118 -14.19 -17.50 -26.07
CA ALA A 118 -14.72 -16.70 -24.97
C ALA A 118 -14.53 -17.42 -23.62
N ARG A 119 -13.90 -16.73 -22.66
CA ARG A 119 -13.59 -17.21 -21.30
C ARG A 119 -13.09 -16.06 -20.44
N GLN A 120 -13.18 -16.12 -19.11
CA GLN A 120 -12.87 -14.97 -18.25
C GLN A 120 -11.44 -14.41 -18.46
N CYS A 121 -11.32 -13.08 -18.51
CA CYS A 121 -10.05 -12.39 -18.35
C CYS A 121 -9.81 -12.12 -16.86
N ASN A 122 -8.79 -12.77 -16.29
CA ASN A 122 -8.48 -12.75 -14.87
C ASN A 122 -7.56 -11.59 -14.49
N THR A 123 -6.68 -11.18 -15.40
CA THR A 123 -5.62 -10.22 -15.10
C THR A 123 -5.15 -9.52 -16.38
N LEU A 124 -4.71 -8.27 -16.22
CA LEU A 124 -4.13 -7.45 -17.28
C LEU A 124 -2.83 -6.82 -16.77
N ALA A 125 -1.83 -6.75 -17.64
CA ALA A 125 -0.57 -6.10 -17.31
C ALA A 125 0.00 -5.37 -18.53
N TRP A 126 0.18 -4.06 -18.40
CA TRP A 126 0.92 -3.26 -19.37
C TRP A 126 2.42 -3.48 -19.21
N ASN A 127 3.12 -3.60 -20.34
CA ASN A 127 4.58 -3.59 -20.30
C ASN A 127 5.06 -2.17 -19.93
N PRO A 128 5.87 -2.00 -18.87
CA PRO A 128 6.28 -0.68 -18.40
C PRO A 128 7.28 0.02 -19.35
N VAL A 129 8.02 -0.76 -20.15
CA VAL A 129 9.01 -0.27 -21.11
C VAL A 129 8.35 -0.09 -22.48
N ASP A 130 7.87 -1.18 -23.06
CA ASP A 130 7.16 -1.21 -24.35
C ASP A 130 5.67 -1.00 -24.15
N SER A 131 5.25 0.23 -23.81
CA SER A 131 3.88 0.52 -23.35
C SER A 131 2.77 0.22 -24.35
N ASN A 132 3.08 -0.10 -25.61
CA ASN A 132 2.07 -0.59 -26.55
C ASN A 132 1.67 -2.05 -26.29
N TRP A 133 2.44 -2.80 -25.49
CA TRP A 133 2.18 -4.21 -25.23
C TRP A 133 1.31 -4.39 -24.00
N LEU A 134 0.20 -5.09 -24.20
CA LEU A 134 -0.78 -5.42 -23.17
C LEU A 134 -0.92 -6.93 -23.06
N ALA A 135 -0.52 -7.48 -21.92
CA ALA A 135 -0.71 -8.89 -21.61
C ALA A 135 -2.04 -9.12 -20.91
N ALA A 136 -2.74 -10.19 -21.28
CA ALA A 136 -3.99 -10.65 -20.69
C ALA A 136 -3.86 -12.11 -20.24
N GLY A 137 -4.24 -12.38 -19.00
CA GLY A 137 -4.33 -13.71 -18.44
C GLY A 137 -5.79 -14.18 -18.43
N LEU A 138 -6.04 -15.36 -18.96
CA LEU A 138 -7.36 -15.91 -19.23
C LEU A 138 -7.57 -17.24 -18.49
N ASP A 139 -8.82 -17.63 -18.36
CA ASP A 139 -9.18 -18.97 -17.91
C ASP A 139 -8.67 -20.09 -18.83
N LYS A 140 -8.64 -21.30 -18.28
CA LYS A 140 -8.21 -22.49 -19.01
C LYS A 140 -9.13 -22.77 -20.20
N HIS A 141 -8.51 -23.05 -21.34
CA HIS A 141 -9.19 -23.67 -22.47
C HIS A 141 -8.32 -24.80 -23.03
N ARG A 142 -8.92 -25.96 -23.31
CA ARG A 142 -8.20 -27.20 -23.65
C ARG A 142 -7.35 -27.12 -24.92
N ALA A 143 -7.76 -26.26 -25.85
CA ALA A 143 -7.17 -26.13 -27.18
C ALA A 143 -6.67 -24.70 -27.47
N ASP A 144 -6.36 -23.93 -26.42
CA ASP A 144 -5.95 -22.53 -26.55
C ASP A 144 -4.95 -22.13 -25.46
N PHE A 145 -4.37 -20.95 -25.62
CA PHE A 145 -3.37 -20.35 -24.72
C PHE A 145 -4.04 -19.40 -23.73
N SER A 146 -3.64 -19.41 -22.46
CA SER A 146 -4.25 -18.52 -21.45
C SER A 146 -3.53 -17.20 -21.27
N VAL A 147 -2.35 -17.01 -21.85
CA VAL A 147 -1.64 -15.73 -21.81
C VAL A 147 -1.54 -15.19 -23.23
N LEU A 148 -2.23 -14.08 -23.48
CA LEU A 148 -2.23 -13.40 -24.77
C LEU A 148 -1.59 -12.03 -24.62
N ILE A 149 -0.67 -11.67 -25.52
CA ILE A 149 -0.04 -10.34 -25.53
C ILE A 149 -0.45 -9.65 -26.81
N TRP A 150 -1.00 -8.46 -26.69
CA TRP A 150 -1.48 -7.65 -27.80
C TRP A 150 -0.61 -6.41 -27.96
N ASP A 151 -0.43 -5.97 -29.21
CA ASP A 151 0.02 -4.61 -29.49
C ASP A 151 -1.22 -3.73 -29.67
N ILE A 152 -1.36 -2.71 -28.84
CA ILE A 152 -2.51 -1.82 -28.91
C ILE A 152 -2.54 -0.96 -30.17
N SER A 153 -1.40 -0.82 -30.86
CA SER A 153 -1.30 -0.11 -32.12
C SER A 153 -1.62 -0.98 -33.33
N SER A 154 -1.76 -2.31 -33.17
CA SER A 154 -2.10 -3.23 -34.26
C SER A 154 -3.40 -2.84 -34.94
N LYS A 155 -3.39 -2.72 -36.26
CA LYS A 155 -4.60 -2.50 -37.06
C LYS A 155 -5.31 -3.84 -37.31
N TYR A 156 -6.63 -3.79 -37.50
CA TYR A 156 -7.45 -4.97 -37.80
C TYR A 156 -6.88 -5.83 -38.93
N SER A 157 -6.94 -7.16 -38.76
CA SER A 157 -6.58 -8.15 -39.78
C SER A 157 -7.82 -8.99 -40.13
N PRO A 158 -8.41 -8.84 -41.32
CA PRO A 158 -9.70 -9.45 -41.68
C PRO A 158 -9.71 -10.98 -41.87
N GLU A 159 -8.58 -11.68 -41.75
CA GLU A 159 -8.47 -13.11 -42.13
C GLU A 159 -9.12 -14.13 -41.16
N ALA A 160 -9.67 -13.72 -40.01
CA ALA A 160 -9.99 -14.67 -38.93
C ALA A 160 -11.48 -14.82 -38.54
N VAL A 161 -12.44 -14.18 -39.21
CA VAL A 161 -13.86 -14.25 -38.80
C VAL A 161 -14.77 -14.70 -39.95
N PRO A 162 -15.48 -15.84 -39.85
CA PRO A 162 -16.58 -16.15 -40.75
C PRO A 162 -17.65 -15.05 -40.63
N ALA A 163 -18.05 -14.49 -41.77
CA ALA A 163 -18.90 -13.30 -41.91
C ALA A 163 -20.30 -13.38 -41.28
N GLU A 164 -20.68 -14.50 -40.65
CA GLU A 164 -22.03 -14.73 -40.11
C GLU A 164 -22.24 -14.18 -38.69
N LYS A 165 -21.19 -13.80 -37.95
CA LYS A 165 -21.35 -13.17 -36.61
C LYS A 165 -21.38 -11.63 -36.62
N LEU A 166 -21.22 -10.99 -37.78
CA LEU A 166 -21.17 -9.52 -37.92
C LEU A 166 -22.56 -8.85 -38.12
N ARG A 167 -23.65 -9.61 -38.22
CA ARG A 167 -24.95 -9.08 -38.67
C ARG A 167 -25.92 -8.61 -37.58
N LEU A 168 -25.49 -8.50 -36.33
CA LEU A 168 -26.36 -8.05 -35.22
C LEU A 168 -25.94 -6.72 -34.56
N SER A 169 -24.93 -6.02 -35.10
CA SER A 169 -24.59 -4.66 -34.66
C SER A 169 -24.55 -3.75 -35.87
N GLY A 170 -25.55 -2.88 -35.99
CA GLY A 170 -25.57 -1.82 -36.99
C GLY A 170 -24.37 -0.89 -36.82
N ASP A 171 -23.64 -0.74 -37.92
CA ASP A 171 -22.89 0.46 -38.31
C ASP A 171 -21.91 1.07 -37.29
N THR A 172 -20.71 0.48 -37.11
CA THR A 172 -19.47 1.24 -36.80
C THR A 172 -18.18 0.44 -37.05
N ASP A 173 -17.30 1.00 -37.88
CA ASP A 173 -15.85 0.81 -38.06
C ASP A 173 -15.18 -0.55 -37.74
N SER A 174 -14.91 -1.34 -38.79
CA SER A 174 -14.15 -2.60 -38.75
C SER A 174 -12.70 -2.47 -38.25
N GLY A 175 -12.18 -1.27 -38.00
CA GLY A 175 -10.80 -1.03 -37.55
C GLY A 175 -10.54 -1.21 -36.04
N THR A 176 -11.59 -1.37 -35.22
CA THR A 176 -11.52 -1.32 -33.75
C THR A 176 -11.29 -2.67 -33.08
N VAL A 177 -11.52 -3.78 -33.78
CA VAL A 177 -11.38 -5.13 -33.20
C VAL A 177 -10.02 -5.73 -33.59
N VAL A 178 -9.35 -6.41 -32.67
CA VAL A 178 -8.08 -7.11 -32.90
C VAL A 178 -8.22 -8.55 -32.40
N THR A 179 -7.97 -9.52 -33.27
CA THR A 179 -8.18 -10.95 -33.00
C THR A 179 -6.90 -11.77 -33.04
N LYS A 180 -5.82 -11.24 -33.63
CA LYS A 180 -4.50 -11.87 -33.67
C LYS A 180 -3.56 -11.27 -32.60
N PRO A 181 -3.23 -12.01 -31.53
CA PRO A 181 -2.25 -11.56 -30.54
C PRO A 181 -0.83 -11.61 -31.12
N LEU A 182 0.09 -10.82 -30.53
CA LEU A 182 1.52 -10.89 -30.82
C LEU A 182 2.14 -12.19 -30.29
N TYR A 183 1.72 -12.61 -29.10
CA TYR A 183 2.22 -13.79 -28.43
C TYR A 183 1.08 -14.57 -27.79
N GLU A 184 1.19 -15.90 -27.86
CA GLU A 184 0.28 -16.86 -27.25
C GLU A 184 1.10 -17.81 -26.38
N LEU A 185 0.87 -17.81 -25.07
CA LEU A 185 1.66 -18.55 -24.08
C LEU A 185 0.76 -19.27 -23.09
N GLY A 186 1.29 -20.28 -22.39
CA GLY A 186 0.54 -20.99 -21.36
C GLY A 186 -0.60 -21.86 -21.91
N GLN A 187 -0.25 -22.84 -22.75
CA GLN A 187 -1.21 -23.75 -23.35
C GLN A 187 -1.88 -24.65 -22.31
N ASN A 188 -3.20 -24.83 -22.39
CA ASN A 188 -4.00 -25.79 -21.58
C ASN A 188 -3.99 -25.57 -20.05
N ASP A 189 -3.49 -24.42 -19.58
CA ASP A 189 -3.56 -23.99 -18.17
C ASP A 189 -4.34 -22.68 -18.06
N ALA A 190 -4.86 -22.36 -16.88
CA ALA A 190 -5.41 -21.03 -16.59
C ALA A 190 -4.27 -20.09 -16.15
N CYS A 191 -4.37 -18.82 -16.51
CA CYS A 191 -3.52 -17.75 -15.99
C CYS A 191 -4.34 -16.88 -15.05
N LEU A 192 -3.91 -16.78 -13.79
CA LEU A 192 -4.63 -16.10 -12.72
C LEU A 192 -4.02 -14.74 -12.37
N SER A 193 -2.71 -14.56 -12.61
CA SER A 193 -2.00 -13.32 -12.33
C SER A 193 -0.83 -13.09 -13.27
N LEU A 194 -0.49 -11.83 -13.55
CA LEU A 194 0.57 -11.43 -14.47
C LEU A 194 1.36 -10.25 -13.91
N CYS A 195 2.67 -10.24 -14.13
CA CYS A 195 3.50 -9.06 -13.92
C CYS A 195 4.70 -9.06 -14.88
N TRP A 196 4.97 -7.91 -15.49
CA TRP A 196 6.19 -7.72 -16.28
C TRP A 196 7.39 -7.54 -15.36
N LEU A 197 8.52 -8.15 -15.71
CA LEU A 197 9.74 -8.05 -14.94
C LEU A 197 10.65 -6.99 -15.59
N PRO A 198 10.78 -5.78 -15.00
CA PRO A 198 11.70 -4.76 -15.49
C PRO A 198 13.14 -5.10 -15.05
N ARG A 199 13.65 -6.23 -15.55
CA ARG A 199 15.09 -6.56 -15.49
C ARG A 199 15.82 -5.89 -16.65
N ASP A 200 17.06 -6.29 -16.89
CA ASP A 200 17.87 -5.93 -18.08
C ASP A 200 17.17 -6.18 -19.43
N HIS A 201 16.09 -6.96 -19.44
CA HIS A 201 15.33 -7.28 -20.64
C HIS A 201 13.84 -6.98 -20.48
N PRO A 202 13.26 -6.05 -21.27
CA PRO A 202 11.86 -5.63 -21.16
C PRO A 202 10.85 -6.69 -21.66
N LYS A 203 11.30 -7.89 -21.96
CA LYS A 203 10.54 -8.97 -22.61
C LYS A 203 10.36 -10.20 -21.71
N LEU A 204 10.48 -10.01 -20.39
CA LEU A 204 10.24 -11.06 -19.40
C LEU A 204 8.87 -10.86 -18.74
N LEU A 205 8.05 -11.90 -18.80
CA LEU A 205 6.71 -11.90 -18.21
C LEU A 205 6.60 -13.01 -17.17
N LEU A 206 6.31 -12.65 -15.93
CA LEU A 206 5.96 -13.59 -14.87
C LEU A 206 4.44 -13.83 -14.89
N ALA A 207 4.04 -15.10 -14.88
CA ALA A 207 2.66 -15.53 -14.88
C ALA A 207 2.37 -16.52 -13.76
N GLY A 208 1.32 -16.27 -12.98
CA GLY A 208 0.70 -17.24 -12.09
C GLY A 208 -0.22 -18.15 -12.86
N MET A 209 0.30 -19.29 -13.30
CA MET A 209 -0.43 -20.32 -14.01
C MET A 209 -1.05 -21.30 -13.02
N HIS A 210 -1.99 -22.14 -13.46
CA HIS A 210 -2.56 -23.19 -12.61
C HIS A 210 -1.46 -24.11 -12.04
N ARG A 211 -1.22 -24.00 -10.71
CA ARG A 211 -0.23 -24.75 -9.91
C ARG A 211 1.25 -24.46 -10.19
N ASN A 212 1.59 -23.40 -10.92
CA ASN A 212 2.97 -22.97 -11.07
C ASN A 212 3.10 -21.46 -11.30
N LEU A 213 4.24 -20.89 -10.89
CA LEU A 213 4.69 -19.60 -11.40
C LEU A 213 5.62 -19.86 -12.58
N ALA A 214 5.38 -19.20 -13.72
CA ALA A 214 6.17 -19.34 -14.93
C ALA A 214 6.72 -17.98 -15.39
N ILE A 215 8.00 -17.95 -15.76
CA ILE A 215 8.66 -16.82 -16.40
C ILE A 215 8.81 -17.16 -17.89
N PHE A 216 8.19 -16.34 -18.73
CA PHE A 216 8.29 -16.42 -20.18
C PHE A 216 9.27 -15.35 -20.70
N ASP A 217 10.22 -15.77 -21.53
CA ASP A 217 11.08 -14.86 -22.29
C ASP A 217 10.53 -14.73 -23.71
N LEU A 218 10.01 -13.55 -24.07
CA LEU A 218 9.38 -13.33 -25.36
C LEU A 218 10.37 -13.29 -26.54
N ARG A 219 11.68 -13.33 -26.26
CA ARG A 219 12.72 -13.52 -27.28
C ARG A 219 12.86 -15.00 -27.65
N ASN A 220 12.49 -15.90 -26.75
CA ASN A 220 12.50 -17.35 -26.96
C ASN A 220 11.28 -17.99 -26.29
N THR A 221 10.13 -17.94 -26.97
CA THR A 221 8.85 -18.42 -26.45
C THR A 221 8.75 -19.94 -26.38
N SER A 222 9.71 -20.68 -26.94
CA SER A 222 9.74 -22.15 -26.88
C SER A 222 10.17 -22.68 -25.52
N GLN A 223 10.80 -21.84 -24.67
CA GLN A 223 11.24 -22.21 -23.34
C GLN A 223 10.58 -21.33 -22.28
N LYS A 224 10.37 -21.91 -21.09
CA LYS A 224 9.92 -21.19 -19.89
C LYS A 224 10.66 -21.71 -18.67
N THR A 225 10.96 -20.83 -17.72
CA THR A 225 11.40 -21.22 -16.38
C THR A 225 10.17 -21.27 -15.49
N PHE A 226 10.00 -22.30 -14.67
CA PHE A 226 8.82 -22.38 -13.79
C PHE A 226 9.13 -23.08 -12.47
N VAL A 227 8.29 -22.80 -11.48
CA VAL A 227 8.29 -23.46 -10.17
C VAL A 227 6.89 -23.86 -9.78
N ASN A 228 6.73 -25.07 -9.24
CA ASN A 228 5.43 -25.55 -8.78
C ASN A 228 5.04 -24.88 -7.47
N THR A 229 3.86 -24.27 -7.45
CA THR A 229 3.30 -23.62 -6.26
C THR A 229 1.81 -23.37 -6.43
N LYS A 230 1.07 -23.34 -5.32
CA LYS A 230 -0.33 -22.92 -5.34
C LYS A 230 -0.47 -21.39 -5.27
N ALA A 231 0.57 -20.68 -4.82
CA ALA A 231 0.60 -19.22 -4.63
C ALA A 231 0.62 -18.47 -5.97
N VAL A 232 -0.47 -18.53 -6.71
CA VAL A 232 -0.59 -18.03 -8.10
C VAL A 232 -1.78 -17.07 -8.31
N GLN A 233 -2.62 -16.85 -7.29
CA GLN A 233 -3.81 -15.99 -7.39
C GLN A 233 -3.45 -14.52 -7.61
N GLY A 234 -2.31 -14.07 -7.11
CA GLY A 234 -1.75 -12.77 -7.40
C GLY A 234 -0.22 -12.81 -7.33
N VAL A 235 0.40 -11.96 -8.14
CA VAL A 235 1.86 -11.71 -8.13
C VAL A 235 2.10 -10.21 -8.05
N ALA A 236 3.08 -9.80 -7.25
CA ALA A 236 3.49 -8.41 -7.11
C ALA A 236 5.02 -8.33 -7.02
N VAL A 237 5.64 -7.63 -7.97
CA VAL A 237 7.09 -7.35 -7.97
C VAL A 237 7.38 -6.20 -7.01
N ASP A 238 8.44 -6.33 -6.22
CA ASP A 238 8.91 -5.25 -5.34
C ASP A 238 9.45 -4.09 -6.22
N PRO A 239 8.89 -2.88 -6.11
CA PRO A 239 9.28 -1.73 -6.94
C PRO A 239 10.73 -1.28 -6.73
N HIS A 240 11.36 -1.66 -5.61
CA HIS A 240 12.74 -1.30 -5.30
C HIS A 240 13.73 -2.44 -5.58
N PHE A 241 13.25 -3.68 -5.68
CA PHE A 241 14.07 -4.86 -5.89
C PHE A 241 13.38 -5.81 -6.89
N PRO A 242 13.60 -5.65 -8.21
CA PRO A 242 12.91 -6.42 -9.25
C PRO A 242 13.07 -7.95 -9.16
N GLU A 243 14.10 -8.39 -8.42
CA GLU A 243 14.37 -9.80 -8.11
C GLU A 243 13.44 -10.37 -7.05
N ARG A 244 12.75 -9.52 -6.29
CA ARG A 244 11.88 -9.92 -5.20
C ARG A 244 10.43 -9.84 -5.64
N VAL A 245 9.73 -10.96 -5.51
CA VAL A 245 8.32 -11.07 -5.86
C VAL A 245 7.53 -11.64 -4.70
N ALA A 246 6.38 -11.04 -4.40
CA ALA A 246 5.36 -11.66 -3.56
C ALA A 246 4.35 -12.38 -4.45
N SER A 247 3.95 -13.58 -4.06
CA SER A 247 2.80 -14.27 -4.63
C SER A 247 1.93 -14.86 -3.53
N PHE A 248 0.65 -15.10 -3.81
CA PHE A 248 -0.26 -15.59 -2.79
C PHE A 248 -1.33 -16.56 -3.28
N PHE A 249 -1.88 -17.31 -2.33
CA PHE A 249 -3.04 -18.18 -2.50
C PHE A 249 -3.74 -18.37 -1.16
N GLU A 250 -5.06 -18.19 -1.14
CA GLU A 250 -5.83 -18.18 0.11
C GLU A 250 -5.18 -17.21 1.12
N GLY A 251 -4.91 -17.61 2.35
CA GLY A 251 -4.24 -16.79 3.36
C GLY A 251 -2.71 -16.78 3.31
N GLN A 252 -2.10 -17.54 2.40
CA GLN A 252 -0.65 -17.75 2.36
C GLN A 252 0.03 -16.81 1.37
N VAL A 253 1.07 -16.10 1.84
CA VAL A 253 1.98 -15.31 0.99
C VAL A 253 3.35 -15.99 0.93
N ALA A 254 3.89 -16.11 -0.27
CA ALA A 254 5.24 -16.59 -0.55
C ALA A 254 6.08 -15.45 -1.13
N ILE A 255 7.31 -15.31 -0.63
CA ILE A 255 8.29 -14.34 -1.12
C ILE A 255 9.35 -15.09 -1.91
N TRP A 256 9.62 -14.63 -3.13
CA TRP A 256 10.52 -15.27 -4.08
C TRP A 256 11.73 -14.38 -4.37
N ASP A 257 12.90 -15.00 -4.52
CA ASP A 257 14.08 -14.40 -5.13
C ASP A 257 14.22 -15.00 -6.54
N LEU A 258 13.94 -14.22 -7.57
CA LEU A 258 13.90 -14.68 -8.95
C LEU A 258 15.27 -15.12 -9.49
N ARG A 259 16.38 -14.79 -8.81
CA ARG A 259 17.72 -15.33 -9.12
C ARG A 259 17.84 -16.80 -8.72
N ARG A 260 16.99 -17.26 -7.79
CA ARG A 260 16.92 -18.63 -7.26
C ARG A 260 15.48 -19.13 -7.31
N PHE A 261 14.94 -19.20 -8.52
CA PHE A 261 13.53 -19.47 -8.79
C PHE A 261 13.16 -20.98 -8.74
N GLU A 262 13.56 -21.65 -7.66
CA GLU A 262 13.29 -23.08 -7.42
C GLU A 262 12.39 -23.30 -6.21
N LYS A 263 12.50 -22.43 -5.21
CA LYS A 263 11.68 -22.43 -3.98
C LYS A 263 11.50 -21.00 -3.48
N PRO A 264 10.45 -20.70 -2.69
CA PRO A 264 10.32 -19.39 -2.09
C PRO A 264 11.53 -19.13 -1.18
N ALA A 265 11.97 -17.86 -1.12
CA ALA A 265 12.99 -17.42 -0.17
C ALA A 265 12.48 -17.60 1.26
N PHE A 266 11.21 -17.27 1.49
CA PHE A 266 10.47 -17.57 2.72
C PHE A 266 8.96 -17.35 2.49
N THR A 267 8.16 -17.72 3.49
CA THR A 267 6.71 -17.53 3.50
C THR A 267 6.30 -16.70 4.71
N LEU A 268 5.29 -15.85 4.56
CA LEU A 268 4.72 -15.10 5.68
C LEU A 268 3.80 -16.01 6.52
N PRO A 269 3.50 -15.66 7.78
CA PRO A 269 2.51 -16.37 8.58
C PRO A 269 1.18 -16.48 7.84
N GLU A 270 0.62 -17.69 7.78
CA GLU A 270 -0.65 -17.96 7.09
C GLU A 270 -1.79 -17.22 7.80
N GLN A 271 -2.58 -16.49 7.03
CA GLN A 271 -3.76 -15.78 7.55
C GLN A 271 -5.00 -16.69 7.47
N THR A 272 -5.89 -16.59 8.45
CA THR A 272 -7.05 -17.49 8.55
C THR A 272 -8.10 -17.30 7.45
N LYS A 273 -8.11 -16.12 6.82
CA LYS A 273 -9.04 -15.77 5.75
C LYS A 273 -8.29 -15.58 4.43
N PRO A 274 -8.95 -15.82 3.29
CA PRO A 274 -8.31 -15.64 1.99
C PRO A 274 -7.94 -14.19 1.73
N LEU A 275 -6.79 -13.99 1.09
CA LEU A 275 -6.29 -12.69 0.68
C LEU A 275 -7.10 -12.15 -0.49
N THR A 276 -7.47 -10.88 -0.41
CA THR A 276 -8.12 -10.13 -1.49
C THR A 276 -7.14 -9.21 -2.19
N LYS A 277 -6.09 -8.74 -1.52
CA LYS A 277 -5.08 -7.87 -2.11
C LYS A 277 -3.73 -7.98 -1.42
N VAL A 278 -2.66 -7.92 -2.23
CA VAL A 278 -1.27 -7.86 -1.80
C VAL A 278 -0.57 -6.79 -2.62
N ALA A 279 0.09 -5.83 -1.97
CA ALA A 279 0.79 -4.75 -2.68
C ALA A 279 1.99 -4.23 -1.89
N TRP A 280 3.11 -4.09 -2.59
CA TRP A 280 4.31 -3.44 -2.06
C TRP A 280 4.10 -1.93 -1.91
N CYS A 281 4.73 -1.35 -0.89
CA CYS A 281 4.81 0.09 -0.75
C CYS A 281 5.77 0.66 -1.82
N PRO A 282 5.33 1.60 -2.67
CA PRO A 282 6.17 2.19 -3.72
C PRO A 282 7.18 3.20 -3.18
N THR A 283 6.98 3.72 -1.96
CA THR A 283 7.81 4.78 -1.36
C THR A 283 8.73 4.27 -0.25
N ARG A 284 8.53 3.02 0.18
CA ARG A 284 9.32 2.38 1.24
C ARG A 284 9.77 0.98 0.83
N THR A 285 11.08 0.77 0.83
CA THR A 285 11.73 -0.51 0.56
C THR A 285 11.28 -1.58 1.54
N GLY A 286 10.96 -2.77 1.05
CA GLY A 286 10.70 -3.94 1.89
C GLY A 286 9.42 -3.88 2.73
N LEU A 287 8.48 -2.96 2.45
CA LEU A 287 7.19 -2.92 3.14
C LEU A 287 6.11 -3.52 2.22
N LEU A 288 5.51 -4.63 2.66
CA LEU A 288 4.40 -5.30 1.97
C LEU A 288 3.10 -5.12 2.75
N ALA A 289 2.01 -4.76 2.06
CA ALA A 289 0.67 -4.75 2.62
C ALA A 289 -0.16 -5.93 2.10
N THR A 290 -1.00 -6.48 2.98
CA THR A 290 -1.97 -7.52 2.65
C THR A 290 -3.34 -7.18 3.22
N LEU A 291 -4.38 -7.54 2.49
CA LEU A 291 -5.78 -7.47 2.93
C LEU A 291 -6.43 -8.83 2.77
N THR A 292 -7.16 -9.28 3.79
CA THR A 292 -7.98 -10.50 3.73
C THR A 292 -9.45 -10.16 3.58
N ARG A 293 -10.24 -11.12 3.09
CA ARG A 293 -11.68 -11.00 2.94
C ARG A 293 -12.35 -10.60 4.26
N ASP A 294 -13.30 -9.67 4.20
CA ASP A 294 -14.08 -9.16 5.33
C ASP A 294 -13.20 -8.64 6.49
N ALA A 295 -12.01 -8.10 6.18
CA ALA A 295 -11.15 -7.48 7.17
C ALA A 295 -11.37 -5.98 7.27
N ASN A 296 -11.23 -5.46 8.48
CA ASN A 296 -11.20 -4.03 8.82
C ASN A 296 -9.76 -3.52 9.03
N VAL A 297 -8.76 -4.37 8.84
CA VAL A 297 -7.34 -4.08 9.10
C VAL A 297 -6.53 -4.47 7.88
N VAL A 298 -5.64 -3.56 7.44
CA VAL A 298 -4.57 -3.88 6.50
C VAL A 298 -3.37 -4.36 7.31
N ARG A 299 -2.88 -5.57 7.02
CA ARG A 299 -1.64 -6.08 7.64
C ARG A 299 -0.44 -5.61 6.85
N LEU A 300 0.61 -5.23 7.55
CA LEU A 300 1.87 -4.75 7.01
C LEU A 300 2.99 -5.65 7.50
N TYR A 301 3.87 -6.00 6.57
CA TYR A 301 5.06 -6.82 6.79
C TYR A 301 6.27 -6.01 6.37
N ASP A 302 7.09 -5.65 7.35
CA ASP A 302 8.36 -4.98 7.11
C ASP A 302 9.48 -6.02 7.10
N MET A 303 10.15 -6.09 5.96
CA MET A 303 11.17 -7.08 5.64
C MET A 303 12.44 -6.42 5.10
N GLN A 304 12.73 -5.19 5.54
CA GLN A 304 14.00 -4.51 5.26
C GLN A 304 15.22 -5.30 5.73
N HIS A 305 15.09 -6.01 6.85
CA HIS A 305 16.14 -6.84 7.44
C HIS A 305 16.07 -8.31 7.02
N ALA A 306 15.09 -8.69 6.19
CA ALA A 306 15.01 -10.06 5.69
C ALA A 306 16.16 -10.30 4.70
N PRO A 307 16.90 -11.41 4.82
CA PRO A 307 18.09 -11.66 4.00
C PRO A 307 17.73 -11.65 2.50
N THR A 308 18.40 -10.77 1.76
CA THR A 308 18.33 -10.66 0.28
C THR A 308 19.47 -11.42 -0.41
N GLY A 309 20.28 -12.16 0.35
CA GLY A 309 21.52 -12.81 -0.10
C GLY A 309 21.45 -14.35 -0.16
N PRO A 310 22.50 -15.00 -0.71
CA PRO A 310 22.59 -16.46 -0.79
C PRO A 310 22.58 -17.08 0.61
N VAL A 311 21.54 -17.86 0.88
CA VAL A 311 21.41 -18.72 2.06
C VAL A 311 22.42 -19.85 1.87
N GLY A 312 23.61 -19.66 2.41
CA GLY A 312 24.69 -20.64 2.38
C GLY A 312 25.33 -20.92 3.74
N SER A 313 24.94 -20.24 4.83
CA SER A 313 25.61 -20.47 6.11
C SER A 313 24.86 -20.06 7.39
N ASP A 314 23.55 -19.81 7.41
CA ASP A 314 22.83 -19.80 8.69
C ASP A 314 21.31 -19.95 8.52
N GLU A 315 20.74 -20.83 9.34
CA GLU A 315 19.31 -21.07 9.57
C GLU A 315 18.69 -19.88 10.34
N SER A 316 18.98 -18.63 9.96
CA SER A 316 18.36 -17.48 10.59
C SER A 316 16.99 -17.24 9.95
N GLU A 317 15.91 -17.46 10.70
CA GLU A 317 14.57 -17.07 10.27
C GLU A 317 14.54 -15.58 9.87
N PRO A 318 13.90 -15.22 8.75
CA PRO A 318 13.82 -13.83 8.33
C PRO A 318 13.08 -13.01 9.40
N THR A 319 13.72 -11.96 9.92
CA THR A 319 13.08 -11.04 10.86
C THR A 319 12.09 -10.16 10.10
N VAL A 320 10.84 -10.62 10.03
CA VAL A 320 9.72 -9.86 9.46
C VAL A 320 8.92 -9.24 10.58
N ILE A 321 8.78 -7.92 10.56
CA ILE A 321 7.98 -7.20 11.57
C ILE A 321 6.55 -7.08 11.03
N GLU A 322 5.61 -7.75 11.70
CA GLU A 322 4.19 -7.66 11.40
C GLU A 322 3.50 -6.55 12.21
N ARG A 323 2.57 -5.85 11.58
CA ARG A 323 1.64 -4.93 12.24
C ARG A 323 0.33 -4.77 11.47
N GLY A 324 -0.76 -4.50 12.17
CA GLY A 324 -2.03 -4.10 11.57
C GLY A 324 -2.21 -2.59 11.59
N VAL A 325 -2.76 -2.03 10.51
CA VAL A 325 -3.28 -0.66 10.50
C VAL A 325 -4.77 -0.66 10.17
N GLN A 326 -5.52 0.09 10.97
CA GLN A 326 -6.96 0.26 10.81
C GLN A 326 -7.23 1.68 10.29
N PRO A 327 -7.88 1.84 9.13
CA PRO A 327 -8.26 3.15 8.61
C PRO A 327 -9.30 3.80 9.54
N GLY A 328 -9.22 5.12 9.74
CA GLY A 328 -10.11 5.86 10.63
C GLY A 328 -11.59 5.72 10.26
N GLY A 329 -12.45 5.44 11.26
CA GLY A 329 -13.90 5.29 11.08
C GLY A 329 -14.61 4.28 12.01
N GLY A 330 -13.89 3.54 12.85
CA GLY A 330 -14.46 2.64 13.87
C GLY A 330 -14.12 1.16 13.68
N ALA A 331 -14.42 0.34 14.69
CA ALA A 331 -14.11 -1.09 14.76
C ALA A 331 -14.79 -1.93 13.65
N ASP A 332 -15.85 -1.43 13.03
CA ASP A 332 -16.77 -2.24 12.20
C ASP A 332 -16.64 -2.01 10.69
N GLY A 333 -15.74 -1.13 10.24
CA GLY A 333 -15.59 -0.80 8.82
C GLY A 333 -14.83 -1.87 8.04
N VAL A 334 -15.53 -2.66 7.23
CA VAL A 334 -14.90 -3.62 6.30
C VAL A 334 -14.21 -2.88 5.15
N ILE A 335 -13.00 -3.31 4.82
CA ILE A 335 -12.21 -2.81 3.70
C ILE A 335 -12.38 -3.74 2.51
N SER A 336 -12.78 -3.20 1.37
CA SER A 336 -12.80 -3.92 0.09
C SER A 336 -11.43 -3.93 -0.57
N SER A 337 -10.75 -2.78 -0.57
CA SER A 337 -9.43 -2.65 -1.16
C SER A 337 -8.65 -1.46 -0.61
N PHE A 338 -7.36 -1.39 -0.96
CA PHE A 338 -6.46 -0.31 -0.62
C PHE A 338 -5.51 0.02 -1.77
N ALA A 339 -4.97 1.24 -1.79
CA ALA A 339 -3.87 1.64 -2.64
C ALA A 339 -2.89 2.51 -1.86
N TRP A 340 -1.59 2.23 -2.03
CA TRP A 340 -0.54 3.12 -1.59
C TRP A 340 -0.50 4.38 -2.45
N HIS A 341 -0.23 5.51 -1.83
CA HIS A 341 0.08 6.72 -2.56
C HIS A 341 1.44 6.57 -3.27
N PRO A 342 1.58 6.98 -4.55
CA PRO A 342 2.77 6.68 -5.35
C PRO A 342 4.02 7.44 -4.92
N SER A 343 3.89 8.66 -4.39
CA SER A 343 5.02 9.52 -4.01
C SER A 343 5.07 9.95 -2.53
N ALA A 344 3.93 10.27 -1.92
CA ALA A 344 3.83 10.52 -0.48
C ALA A 344 4.13 9.25 0.33
N GLN A 345 5.07 9.37 1.26
CA GLN A 345 5.46 8.27 2.14
C GLN A 345 4.34 7.92 3.09
N ASN A 346 4.22 6.63 3.42
CA ASN A 346 3.33 6.15 4.47
C ASN A 346 1.87 6.59 4.30
N ARG A 347 1.40 6.86 3.08
CA ARG A 347 0.02 7.30 2.83
C ARG A 347 -0.73 6.24 2.04
N MET A 348 -1.95 5.96 2.46
CA MET A 348 -2.83 5.00 1.82
C MET A 348 -4.24 5.56 1.71
N VAL A 349 -4.92 5.18 0.62
CA VAL A 349 -6.38 5.29 0.51
C VAL A 349 -6.96 3.89 0.57
N VAL A 350 -8.00 3.73 1.38
CA VAL A 350 -8.82 2.51 1.42
C VAL A 350 -10.21 2.79 0.89
N VAL A 351 -10.84 1.75 0.36
CA VAL A 351 -12.23 1.78 -0.11
C VAL A 351 -13.02 0.67 0.56
N ALA A 352 -14.19 1.02 1.08
CA ALA A 352 -15.16 0.10 1.70
C ALA A 352 -16.16 -0.42 0.65
N PRO A 353 -16.95 -1.48 0.94
CA PRO A 353 -17.91 -2.06 -0.01
C PRO A 353 -18.96 -1.08 -0.55
N ASN A 354 -19.30 -0.05 0.21
CA ASN A 354 -20.23 1.02 -0.18
C ASN A 354 -19.55 2.20 -0.89
N ARG A 355 -18.29 2.03 -1.33
CA ARG A 355 -17.41 3.07 -1.90
C ARG A 355 -17.10 4.24 -0.96
N ALA A 356 -17.35 4.11 0.34
CA ALA A 356 -16.76 5.04 1.30
C ALA A 356 -15.24 4.91 1.25
N MET A 357 -14.54 6.05 1.24
CA MET A 357 -13.10 6.11 1.11
C MET A 357 -12.50 6.80 2.32
N SER A 358 -11.35 6.31 2.78
CA SER A 358 -10.58 6.96 3.85
C SER A 358 -9.13 7.13 3.41
N ASP A 359 -8.62 8.36 3.51
CA ASP A 359 -7.21 8.69 3.33
C ASP A 359 -6.54 8.77 4.71
N PHE A 360 -5.44 8.05 4.91
CA PHE A 360 -4.76 8.05 6.20
C PHE A 360 -3.26 7.83 6.06
N THR A 361 -2.56 8.24 7.13
CA THR A 361 -1.12 8.02 7.28
C THR A 361 -0.85 6.77 8.09
N VAL A 362 -0.08 5.86 7.52
CA VAL A 362 0.47 4.65 8.12
C VAL A 362 1.68 5.03 8.97
N PHE A 363 1.45 5.48 10.19
CA PHE A 363 2.53 5.86 11.11
C PHE A 363 3.47 4.70 11.37
N GLU A 364 4.77 4.92 11.30
CA GLU A 364 5.78 3.95 11.71
C GLU A 364 5.84 3.81 13.24
N ARG A 365 6.46 2.73 13.73
CA ARG A 365 6.93 2.72 15.11
C ARG A 365 8.07 3.72 15.17
N ILE A 366 7.77 4.90 15.68
CA ILE A 366 8.78 5.94 15.89
C ILE A 366 9.69 5.44 17.02
N SER A 367 10.95 5.17 16.70
CA SER A 367 11.99 5.02 17.72
C SER A 367 12.32 6.40 18.25
N LEU A 368 12.02 6.61 19.54
CA LEU A 368 12.39 7.81 20.27
C LEU A 368 13.74 7.57 20.95
N ALA A 369 14.66 8.51 20.80
CA ALA A 369 15.88 8.59 21.60
C ALA A 369 15.80 9.85 22.46
N TRP A 370 16.02 9.70 23.77
CA TRP A 370 16.07 10.82 24.69
C TRP A 370 17.51 10.98 25.19
N SER A 371 18.09 12.16 24.99
CA SER A 371 19.42 12.48 25.49
C SER A 371 19.38 12.70 27.01
N SER A 372 20.54 12.52 27.66
CA SER A 372 20.72 12.90 29.07
C SER A 372 20.65 14.42 29.29
N THR A 373 20.62 15.19 28.21
CA THR A 373 20.49 16.65 28.19
C THR A 373 19.09 17.16 27.87
N THR A 374 18.09 16.26 27.89
CA THR A 374 16.65 16.50 27.64
C THR A 374 16.23 16.64 26.18
N ASP A 375 17.14 16.43 25.24
CA ASP A 375 16.85 16.51 23.81
C ASP A 375 16.14 15.23 23.36
N LEU A 376 14.94 15.39 22.82
CA LEU A 376 14.17 14.30 22.25
C LEU A 376 14.43 14.25 20.74
N VAL A 377 15.02 13.16 20.27
CA VAL A 377 15.29 12.94 18.86
C VAL A 377 14.46 11.76 18.37
N TRP A 378 13.82 11.89 17.22
CA TRP A 378 13.11 10.78 16.61
C TRP A 378 13.16 10.81 15.10
N ALA A 379 13.17 9.62 14.51
CA ALA A 379 13.07 9.46 13.06
C ALA A 379 11.62 9.19 12.66
N CYS A 380 11.15 9.82 11.60
CA CYS A 380 9.89 9.48 10.95
C CYS A 380 10.07 9.54 9.43
N GLY A 381 9.99 8.38 8.77
CA GLY A 381 10.34 8.26 7.36
C GLY A 381 11.81 8.64 7.10
N ARG A 382 12.04 9.60 6.21
CA ARG A 382 13.39 10.12 5.88
C ARG A 382 13.82 11.35 6.68
N HIS A 383 13.03 11.75 7.67
CA HIS A 383 13.27 12.95 8.44
C HIS A 383 13.71 12.58 9.86
N LEU A 384 14.74 13.26 10.33
CA LEU A 384 15.15 13.27 11.73
C LEU A 384 14.59 14.54 12.36
N TYR A 385 13.80 14.39 13.39
CA TYR A 385 13.24 15.47 14.18
C TYR A 385 13.98 15.55 15.50
N GLU A 386 14.25 16.77 15.92
CA GLU A 386 14.89 17.09 17.18
C GLU A 386 14.02 18.10 17.90
N CYS A 387 13.70 17.80 19.15
CA CYS A 387 13.06 18.71 20.09
C CYS A 387 14.06 18.94 21.21
N ALA A 388 14.70 20.09 21.19
CA ALA A 388 15.63 20.55 22.21
C ALA A 388 15.03 21.77 22.93
N GLU A 389 15.34 21.92 24.21
CA GLU A 389 14.93 23.09 24.98
C GLU A 389 15.69 24.32 24.46
N ASP A 390 14.97 25.30 23.92
CA ASP A 390 15.58 26.50 23.35
C ASP A 390 16.08 27.42 24.47
N ALA A 391 17.39 27.46 24.71
CA ALA A 391 18.01 28.22 25.80
C ALA A 391 17.85 29.76 25.70
N ARG A 392 17.12 30.26 24.69
CA ARG A 392 17.00 31.68 24.34
C ARG A 392 15.75 32.35 24.90
N ASP A 393 14.73 31.60 25.28
CA ASP A 393 13.49 32.15 25.84
C ASP A 393 13.50 32.04 27.38
N GLY A 394 14.09 33.04 28.03
CA GLY A 394 14.14 33.16 29.50
C GLY A 394 12.79 33.35 30.20
N VAL A 395 11.67 33.19 29.49
CA VAL A 395 10.29 33.37 29.98
C VAL A 395 9.51 32.06 29.99
N ALA A 396 9.95 31.02 29.26
CA ALA A 396 9.28 29.74 29.27
C ALA A 396 9.59 28.96 30.57
N GLU A 397 8.57 28.29 31.11
CA GLU A 397 8.76 27.39 32.24
C GLU A 397 9.67 26.23 31.83
N LYS A 398 10.84 26.10 32.48
CA LYS A 398 11.80 25.01 32.19
C LYS A 398 11.13 23.63 32.24
N ASP A 399 11.56 22.73 31.38
CA ASP A 399 11.10 21.34 31.39
C ASP A 399 11.35 20.68 32.75
N ILE A 400 10.44 19.77 33.15
CA ILE A 400 10.52 19.11 34.46
C ILE A 400 11.80 18.26 34.60
N ALA A 401 12.28 17.63 33.53
CA ALA A 401 13.52 16.87 33.53
C ALA A 401 14.72 17.79 33.74
N THR A 402 14.74 18.98 33.12
CA THR A 402 15.77 20.00 33.35
C THR A 402 15.75 20.49 34.80
N LYS A 403 14.57 20.84 35.33
CA LYS A 403 14.38 21.26 36.73
C LYS A 403 14.85 20.19 37.72
N MET A 404 14.50 18.92 37.49
CA MET A 404 14.88 17.82 38.39
C MET A 404 16.37 17.51 38.31
N ARG A 405 17.00 17.64 37.14
CA ARG A 405 18.46 17.52 36.98
C ARG A 405 19.20 18.61 37.76
N GLU A 406 18.79 19.87 37.62
CA GLU A 406 19.40 21.00 38.36
C GLU A 406 19.25 20.82 39.87
N ARG A 407 18.08 20.36 40.32
CA ARG A 407 17.83 20.02 41.73
C ARG A 407 18.73 18.90 42.22
N ALA A 408 18.86 17.81 41.47
CA ALA A 408 19.73 16.69 41.81
C ALA A 408 21.21 17.12 41.90
N GLN A 409 21.69 17.92 40.94
CA GLN A 409 23.04 18.50 40.96
C GLN A 409 23.24 19.45 42.15
N SER A 410 22.21 20.20 42.53
CA SER A 410 22.18 21.06 43.71
C SER A 410 22.00 20.29 45.02
N ARG A 411 21.93 18.95 44.98
CA ARG A 411 21.69 18.08 46.14
C ARG A 411 20.39 18.43 46.89
N TYR A 412 19.37 18.83 46.15
CA TYR A 412 18.04 19.08 46.69
C TYR A 412 17.52 17.88 47.50
N GLY A 413 17.01 18.14 48.70
CA GLY A 413 16.48 17.11 49.61
C GLY A 413 17.52 16.44 50.51
N HIS A 414 18.82 16.73 50.33
CA HIS A 414 19.88 16.17 51.17
C HIS A 414 20.19 17.00 52.43
N ASP A 415 19.74 18.25 52.53
CA ASP A 415 19.96 19.04 53.75
C ASP A 415 18.96 18.62 54.83
N THR A 416 19.41 17.75 55.74
CA THR A 416 18.61 17.23 56.85
C THR A 416 18.76 18.05 58.13
N VAL A 417 19.73 18.97 58.19
CA VAL A 417 19.99 19.81 59.37
C VAL A 417 19.21 21.11 59.25
N GLN A 418 19.36 21.81 58.13
CA GLN A 418 18.63 23.02 57.81
C GLN A 418 17.60 22.71 56.72
N VAL A 419 16.59 21.92 57.09
CA VAL A 419 15.58 21.37 56.16
C VAL A 419 14.90 22.44 55.30
N TRP A 420 14.72 23.66 55.82
CA TRP A 420 14.17 24.79 55.05
C TRP A 420 15.04 25.12 53.82
N ARG A 421 16.38 25.01 53.91
CA ARG A 421 17.33 25.39 52.86
C ARG A 421 17.13 24.62 51.55
N ASN A 422 16.50 23.44 51.60
CA ASN A 422 16.15 22.68 50.41
C ASN A 422 15.28 23.49 49.43
N HIS A 423 14.45 24.45 49.88
CA HIS A 423 13.72 25.31 48.94
C HIS A 423 14.65 26.20 48.08
N LEU A 424 15.80 26.62 48.63
CA LEU A 424 16.81 27.39 47.89
C LEU A 424 17.54 26.49 46.90
N LEU A 425 17.84 25.24 47.29
CA LEU A 425 18.43 24.22 46.40
C LEU A 425 17.48 23.82 45.27
N ALA A 426 16.18 24.12 45.40
CA ALA A 426 15.18 23.98 44.34
C ALA A 426 15.08 25.18 43.38
N GLY A 427 15.96 26.17 43.52
CA GLY A 427 15.97 27.41 42.74
C GLY A 427 15.29 28.60 43.43
N GLY A 428 14.72 28.42 44.63
CA GLY A 428 14.22 29.51 45.48
C GLY A 428 12.93 30.22 45.03
N ASN A 429 12.54 30.08 43.77
CA ASN A 429 11.45 30.83 43.14
C ASN A 429 10.08 30.14 43.21
N ASP A 430 10.02 28.88 43.64
CA ASP A 430 8.78 28.10 43.71
C ASP A 430 8.09 28.30 45.09
N PRO A 431 6.94 29.00 45.15
CA PRO A 431 6.28 29.31 46.41
C PRO A 431 5.69 28.08 47.09
N GLN A 432 5.29 27.04 46.34
CA GLN A 432 4.73 25.81 46.90
C GLN A 432 5.84 25.00 47.58
N ILE A 433 6.98 24.84 46.91
CA ILE A 433 8.14 24.13 47.48
C ILE A 433 8.69 24.89 48.68
N ARG A 434 8.74 26.23 48.62
CA ARG A 434 9.10 27.06 49.77
C ARG A 434 8.18 26.80 50.96
N SER A 435 6.87 26.88 50.77
CA SER A 435 5.88 26.62 51.83
C SER A 435 6.05 25.23 52.45
N LEU A 436 6.24 24.20 51.61
CA LEU A 436 6.47 22.83 52.06
C LEU A 436 7.69 22.69 52.97
N TRP A 437 8.86 23.18 52.55
CA TRP A 437 10.10 23.02 53.33
C TRP A 437 10.11 23.83 54.62
N TYR A 438 9.50 25.02 54.63
CA TYR A 438 9.31 25.78 55.87
C TYR A 438 8.35 25.04 56.82
N THR A 439 7.26 24.47 56.31
CA THR A 439 6.33 23.67 57.11
C THR A 439 7.03 22.48 57.76
N LEU A 440 7.83 21.72 56.99
CA LEU A 440 8.63 20.60 57.51
C LEU A 440 9.66 21.06 58.55
N HIS A 441 10.32 22.20 58.33
CA HIS A 441 11.26 22.77 59.28
C HIS A 441 10.59 23.10 60.63
N TYR A 442 9.41 23.73 60.61
CA TYR A 442 8.66 24.00 61.84
C TYR A 442 8.22 22.72 62.54
N ILE A 443 7.71 21.72 61.81
CA ILE A 443 7.31 20.43 62.39
C ILE A 443 8.48 19.78 63.13
N LEU A 444 9.66 19.71 62.51
CA LEU A 444 10.86 19.14 63.13
C LEU A 444 11.32 19.93 64.36
N TYR A 445 11.27 21.26 64.28
CA TYR A 445 11.62 22.12 65.40
C TYR A 445 10.69 21.91 66.61
N PHE A 446 9.38 21.81 66.38
CA PHE A 446 8.40 21.54 67.44
C PHE A 446 8.56 20.13 68.02
N LEU A 447 8.77 19.10 67.19
CA LEU A 447 8.99 17.73 67.67
C LEU A 447 10.26 17.61 68.52
N LEU A 448 11.38 18.21 68.09
CA LEU A 448 12.61 18.22 68.90
C LEU A 448 12.39 18.91 70.26
N ASN A 449 11.71 20.05 70.27
CA ASN A 449 11.45 20.79 71.52
C ASN A 449 10.48 20.05 72.45
N ILE A 450 9.55 19.25 71.94
CA ILE A 450 8.70 18.38 72.77
C ILE A 450 9.55 17.26 73.40
N VAL A 451 10.44 16.63 72.63
CA VAL A 451 11.31 15.54 73.13
C VAL A 451 12.31 16.06 74.15
N THR A 452 12.95 17.21 73.91
CA THR A 452 13.90 17.81 74.87
C THR A 452 13.19 18.45 76.06
N GLY A 453 12.03 19.08 75.87
CA GLY A 453 11.22 19.65 76.95
C GLY A 453 10.64 18.61 77.91
N SER A 454 10.35 17.40 77.41
CA SER A 454 9.97 16.27 78.28
C SER A 454 11.12 15.76 79.16
N MET A 455 12.37 16.00 78.77
CA MET A 455 13.55 15.54 79.50
C MET A 455 13.92 16.46 80.68
N TRP A 456 13.40 17.69 80.72
CA TRP A 456 13.58 18.63 81.85
C TRP A 456 12.45 18.57 82.89
N MET A 457 11.38 17.80 82.65
CA MET A 457 10.29 17.59 83.63
C MET A 457 10.48 16.37 84.53
N PHE A 458 11.58 15.61 84.36
CA PHE A 458 11.99 14.54 85.28
C PHE A 458 13.43 14.77 85.73
N SER A 459 13.65 15.72 86.64
CA SER A 459 14.83 15.75 87.50
C SER A 459 14.47 16.23 88.89
#